data_AF-A0A9D5P6W4-F1
#
_entry.id   AF-A0A9D5P6W4-F1
#
_cell.length_a   1.000
_cell.length_b   1.000
_cell.length_c   1.000
_cell.angle_alpha   90.00
_cell.angle_beta   90.00
_cell.angle_gamma   90.00
#
_symmetry.space_group_name_H-M   'P 1'
#
loop_
_entity.id
_entity.type
_entity.pdbx_description
1 polymer ?
#
loop_
_entity_poly.entity_id
_entity_poly.type
_entity_poly.pdbx_seq_one_letter_code
_entity_poly.pdbx_strand_id
1 'polypeptide(L)'
;MSEEEIQKQMDAMRALDEPMPQVGIFWYDMEDKSFFGVCKQELTPKQVEEAADKGLPFINYPHLHRQVWAKEYFKAQAKHETTKFKGDYTQVPRGRVAWNIDKFIVFVGQWAKPIESELYSMIEKEFALPYFEFVYDEHWDLGHGWSGDF
;
A
#
# COMPACT_ATOMS: atom_id res chain seq x y z
N MET A 1 -21.26 3.26 5.84
CA MET A 1 -21.36 2.35 7.00
C MET A 1 -21.28 3.16 8.27
N SER A 2 -21.95 2.74 9.35
CA SER A 2 -21.83 3.37 10.68
C SER A 2 -20.55 2.90 11.40
N GLU A 3 -20.09 3.66 12.38
CA GLU A 3 -18.95 3.29 13.25
C GLU A 3 -19.16 1.91 13.90
N GLU A 4 -20.41 1.61 14.26
CA GLU A 4 -20.80 0.32 14.84
C GLU A 4 -20.59 -0.85 13.86
N GLU A 5 -20.74 -0.62 12.55
CA GLU A 5 -20.56 -1.64 11.51
C GLU A 5 -19.07 -1.95 11.27
N ILE A 6 -18.22 -0.92 11.26
CA ILE A 6 -16.76 -1.08 11.11
C ILE A 6 -16.20 -1.83 12.32
N GLN A 7 -16.59 -1.43 13.53
CA GLN A 7 -16.13 -2.08 14.76
C GLN A 7 -16.56 -3.55 14.81
N LYS A 8 -17.81 -3.87 14.44
CA LYS A 8 -18.29 -5.25 14.36
C LYS A 8 -17.51 -6.09 13.36
N GLN A 9 -17.13 -5.55 12.20
CA GLN A 9 -16.30 -6.27 11.24
C GLN A 9 -14.91 -6.57 11.81
N MET A 10 -14.24 -5.58 12.42
CA MET A 10 -12.91 -5.77 12.97
C MET A 10 -12.90 -6.75 14.16
N ASP A 11 -13.92 -6.71 15.01
CA ASP A 11 -14.05 -7.65 16.13
C ASP A 11 -14.38 -9.07 15.66
N ALA A 12 -15.16 -9.22 14.58
CA ALA A 12 -15.41 -10.51 13.96
C ALA A 12 -14.12 -11.12 13.39
N MET A 13 -13.28 -10.33 12.69
CA MET A 13 -11.99 -10.80 12.16
C MET A 13 -11.05 -11.26 13.28
N ARG A 14 -10.98 -10.49 14.38
CA ARG A 14 -10.20 -10.86 15.58
C ARG A 14 -10.68 -12.17 16.21
N ALA A 15 -11.98 -12.39 16.27
CA ALA A 15 -12.57 -13.58 16.87
C ALA A 15 -12.35 -14.84 16.02
N LEU A 16 -12.14 -14.69 14.71
CA LEU A 16 -11.93 -15.77 13.76
C LEU A 16 -10.45 -16.13 13.53
N ASP A 17 -9.52 -15.47 14.24
CA ASP A 17 -8.06 -15.57 14.01
C ASP A 17 -7.68 -15.22 12.55
N GLU A 18 -8.50 -14.39 11.90
CA GLU A 18 -8.25 -13.89 10.55
C GLU A 18 -7.22 -12.75 10.60
N PRO A 19 -6.31 -12.66 9.62
CA PRO A 19 -5.34 -11.58 9.58
C PRO A 19 -6.04 -10.22 9.49
N MET A 20 -5.64 -9.29 10.35
CA MET A 20 -6.17 -7.93 10.36
C MET A 20 -5.83 -7.21 9.05
N PRO A 21 -6.73 -6.38 8.49
CA PRO A 21 -6.45 -5.59 7.30
C PRO A 21 -5.23 -4.68 7.48
N GLN A 22 -4.47 -4.45 6.42
CA GLN A 22 -3.19 -3.74 6.49
C GLN A 22 -3.13 -2.57 5.50
N VAL A 23 -2.51 -1.47 5.92
CA VAL A 23 -2.15 -0.35 5.03
C VAL A 23 -0.65 -0.40 4.76
N GLY A 24 -0.22 0.07 3.59
CA GLY A 24 1.16 -0.12 3.18
C GLY A 24 1.53 0.42 1.82
N ILE A 25 2.74 0.09 1.41
CA ILE A 25 3.30 0.41 0.11
C ILE A 25 3.89 -0.86 -0.50
N PHE A 26 3.86 -0.94 -1.83
CA PHE A 26 4.42 -2.07 -2.56
C PHE A 26 5.08 -1.62 -3.85
N TRP A 27 5.95 -2.51 -4.36
CA TRP A 27 6.51 -2.47 -5.70
C TRP A 27 6.22 -3.79 -6.40
N TYR A 28 5.83 -3.70 -7.66
CA TYR A 28 5.46 -4.83 -8.50
C TYR A 28 6.48 -5.03 -9.60
N ASP A 29 6.83 -6.29 -9.84
CA ASP A 29 7.66 -6.71 -10.95
C ASP A 29 6.76 -7.24 -12.08
N MET A 30 6.81 -6.59 -13.24
CA MET A 30 5.99 -6.99 -14.40
C MET A 30 6.48 -8.27 -15.07
N GLU A 31 7.77 -8.60 -14.95
CA GLU A 31 8.36 -9.79 -15.56
C GLU A 31 8.06 -11.01 -14.69
N ASP A 32 8.35 -10.92 -13.39
CA ASP A 32 8.13 -11.99 -12.41
C ASP A 32 6.68 -12.08 -11.93
N LYS A 33 5.84 -11.09 -12.29
CA LYS A 33 4.44 -10.96 -11.87
C LYS A 33 4.24 -11.10 -10.36
N SER A 34 5.09 -10.42 -9.60
CA SER A 34 5.17 -10.58 -8.15
C SER A 34 5.50 -9.27 -7.45
N PHE A 35 5.14 -9.16 -6.17
CA PHE A 35 5.67 -8.11 -5.33
C PHE A 35 7.09 -8.47 -4.90
N PHE A 36 8.05 -7.59 -5.16
CA PHE A 36 9.43 -7.76 -4.69
C PHE A 36 9.76 -6.85 -3.50
N GLY A 37 8.86 -5.93 -3.16
CA GLY A 37 8.95 -5.06 -2.01
C GLY A 37 7.56 -4.79 -1.46
N VAL A 38 7.34 -5.11 -0.20
CA VAL A 38 6.09 -4.82 0.51
C VAL A 38 6.44 -4.30 1.90
N CYS A 39 5.86 -3.17 2.28
CA CYS A 39 5.96 -2.62 3.62
C CYS A 39 4.56 -2.28 4.10
N LYS A 40 4.14 -2.92 5.19
CA LYS A 40 2.75 -2.85 5.66
C LYS A 40 2.68 -2.77 7.17
N GLN A 41 1.57 -2.22 7.66
CA GLN A 41 1.21 -2.20 9.07
C GLN A 41 -0.27 -2.57 9.19
N GLU A 42 -0.62 -3.27 10.26
CA GLU A 42 -2.02 -3.53 10.59
C GLU A 42 -2.78 -2.22 10.81
N LEU A 43 -4.01 -2.17 10.31
CA LEU A 43 -4.97 -1.15 10.65
C LEU A 43 -5.69 -1.57 11.92
N THR A 44 -5.46 -0.83 13.00
CA THR A 44 -6.10 -1.09 14.29
C THR A 44 -7.35 -0.22 14.47
N PRO A 45 -8.37 -0.68 15.22
CA PRO A 45 -9.56 0.13 15.51
C PRO A 45 -9.20 1.48 16.14
N LYS A 46 -8.22 1.48 17.04
CA LYS A 46 -7.69 2.71 17.66
C LYS A 46 -7.19 3.73 16.63
N GLN A 47 -6.54 3.29 15.54
CA GLN A 47 -6.11 4.22 14.49
C GLN A 47 -7.30 4.79 13.71
N VAL A 48 -8.36 4.01 13.52
CA VAL A 48 -9.60 4.47 12.87
C VAL A 48 -10.31 5.49 13.75
N GLU A 49 -10.47 5.19 15.05
CA GLU A 49 -11.04 6.11 16.05
C GLU A 49 -10.23 7.41 16.12
N GLU A 50 -8.91 7.32 16.29
CA GLU A 50 -8.05 8.51 16.33
C GLU A 50 -8.09 9.34 15.04
N ALA A 51 -8.25 8.69 13.88
CA ALA A 51 -8.38 9.39 12.61
C ALA A 51 -9.73 10.12 12.54
N ALA A 52 -10.83 9.48 12.96
CA ALA A 52 -12.15 10.09 13.04
C ALA A 52 -12.15 11.31 14.00
N ASP A 53 -11.60 11.16 15.21
CA ASP A 53 -11.51 12.22 16.21
C ASP A 53 -10.72 13.44 15.72
N LYS A 54 -9.66 13.19 14.93
CA LYS A 54 -8.81 14.25 14.37
C LYS A 54 -9.32 14.79 13.03
N GLY A 55 -10.44 14.28 12.52
CA GLY A 55 -10.96 14.61 11.19
C GLY A 55 -9.97 14.29 10.06
N LEU A 56 -9.12 13.28 10.25
CA LEU A 56 -8.15 12.84 9.26
C LEU A 56 -8.85 11.93 8.23
N PRO A 57 -8.89 12.32 6.95
CA PRO A 57 -9.59 11.51 5.95
C PRO A 57 -8.86 10.22 5.61
N PHE A 58 -7.55 10.11 5.91
CA PHE A 58 -6.73 8.98 5.49
C PHE A 58 -5.87 8.41 6.61
N ILE A 59 -5.74 7.08 6.63
CA ILE A 59 -4.69 6.38 7.38
C ILE A 59 -3.74 5.75 6.38
N ASN A 60 -2.49 6.19 6.45
CA ASN A 60 -1.42 5.82 5.53
C ASN A 60 -0.32 5.05 6.25
N TYR A 61 0.41 4.24 5.50
CA TYR A 61 1.71 3.76 5.94
C TYR A 61 2.70 4.93 6.09
N PRO A 62 3.45 5.02 7.21
CA PRO A 62 4.22 6.21 7.58
C PRO A 62 5.42 6.47 6.67
N HIS A 63 5.91 5.46 5.95
CA HIS A 63 7.06 5.64 5.07
C HIS A 63 6.65 5.86 3.61
N LEU A 64 7.45 6.67 2.93
CA LEU A 64 7.34 6.93 1.51
C LEU A 64 8.14 5.89 0.72
N HIS A 65 7.71 5.61 -0.53
CA HIS A 65 8.44 4.73 -1.44
C HIS A 65 9.90 5.15 -1.59
N ARG A 66 10.19 6.44 -1.79
CA ARG A 66 11.56 6.98 -1.90
C ARG A 66 12.42 6.64 -0.69
N GLN A 67 11.87 6.73 0.53
CA GLN A 67 12.60 6.47 1.77
C GLN A 67 12.97 5.00 1.90
N VAL A 68 12.01 4.11 1.66
CA VAL A 68 12.24 2.65 1.69
C VAL A 68 13.18 2.23 0.57
N TRP A 69 13.03 2.80 -0.63
CA TRP A 69 13.89 2.54 -1.78
C TRP A 69 15.35 2.83 -1.47
N ALA A 70 15.65 4.02 -0.96
CA ALA A 70 17.00 4.40 -0.57
C ALA A 70 17.55 3.48 0.53
N LYS A 71 16.72 3.18 1.54
CA LYS A 71 17.11 2.30 2.66
C LYS A 71 17.50 0.90 2.18
N GLU A 72 16.67 0.25 1.36
CA GLU A 72 16.94 -1.10 0.87
C GLU A 72 18.13 -1.11 -0.11
N TYR A 73 18.32 -0.06 -0.92
CA TYR A 73 19.52 0.11 -1.74
C TYR A 73 20.79 0.10 -0.89
N PHE A 74 20.89 1.00 0.09
CA PHE A 74 22.09 1.13 0.92
C PHE A 74 22.35 -0.10 1.77
N LYS A 75 21.30 -0.77 2.25
CA LYS A 75 21.42 -2.05 2.96
C LYS A 75 22.04 -3.13 2.08
N ALA A 76 21.63 -3.24 0.81
CA ALA A 76 22.21 -4.20 -0.13
C ALA A 76 23.67 -3.86 -0.47
N GLN A 77 23.99 -2.57 -0.66
CA GLN A 77 25.36 -2.12 -0.91
C GLN A 77 26.29 -2.44 0.27
N ALA A 78 25.84 -2.21 1.50
CA ALA A 78 26.62 -2.53 2.71
C ALA A 78 26.90 -4.03 2.87
N LYS A 79 26.06 -4.88 2.28
CA LYS A 79 26.22 -6.34 2.28
C LYS A 79 26.84 -6.90 1.00
N HIS A 80 27.14 -6.06 0.02
CA HIS A 80 27.58 -6.46 -1.32
C HIS A 80 26.59 -7.42 -2.02
N GLU A 81 25.29 -7.21 -1.81
CA GLU A 81 24.20 -7.99 -2.39
C GLU A 81 23.58 -7.28 -3.60
N THR A 82 23.07 -8.07 -4.56
CA THR A 82 22.25 -7.55 -5.66
C THR A 82 20.86 -7.18 -5.15
N THR A 83 20.28 -6.10 -5.67
CA THR A 83 18.93 -5.64 -5.29
C THR A 83 18.15 -5.07 -6.47
N LYS A 84 16.82 -5.21 -6.42
CA LYS A 84 15.89 -4.53 -7.34
C LYS A 84 15.67 -3.05 -6.95
N PHE A 85 15.96 -2.68 -5.71
CA PHE A 85 15.91 -1.30 -5.21
C PHE A 85 17.12 -0.50 -5.70
N LYS A 86 17.22 -0.23 -7.00
CA LYS A 86 18.33 0.52 -7.62
C LYS A 86 17.85 1.43 -8.73
N GLY A 87 18.51 2.56 -8.93
CA GLY A 87 18.09 3.57 -9.91
C GLY A 87 16.88 4.37 -9.42
N ASP A 88 16.11 4.89 -10.38
CA ASP A 88 14.94 5.73 -10.10
C ASP A 88 13.71 4.89 -9.74
N TYR A 89 13.23 5.04 -8.51
CA TYR A 89 12.05 4.33 -8.01
C TYR A 89 10.77 4.70 -8.74
N THR A 90 10.73 5.85 -9.42
CA THR A 90 9.53 6.28 -10.17
C THR A 90 9.35 5.49 -11.45
N GLN A 91 10.41 4.89 -11.99
CA GLN A 91 10.40 4.04 -13.17
C GLN A 91 9.90 2.62 -12.89
N VAL A 92 9.51 2.34 -11.66
CA VAL A 92 9.11 1.01 -11.21
C VAL A 92 7.62 1.02 -10.80
N PRO A 93 6.82 0.04 -11.27
CA PRO A 93 5.45 -0.14 -10.84
C PRO A 93 5.35 -0.20 -9.31
N ARG A 94 4.50 0.67 -8.75
CA ARG A 94 4.36 0.82 -7.32
C ARG A 94 2.98 1.34 -6.97
N GLY A 95 2.53 1.06 -5.76
CA GLY A 95 1.28 1.59 -5.25
C GLY A 95 1.25 1.72 -3.73
N ARG A 96 0.14 2.28 -3.24
CA ARG A 96 -0.10 2.53 -1.82
C ARG A 96 -1.49 2.07 -1.44
N VAL A 97 -1.57 1.20 -0.43
CA VAL A 97 -2.80 0.83 0.24
C VAL A 97 -3.03 1.81 1.40
N ALA A 98 -4.19 2.45 1.41
CA ALA A 98 -4.61 3.38 2.45
C ALA A 98 -6.04 3.10 2.89
N TRP A 99 -6.37 3.47 4.12
CA TRP A 99 -7.75 3.57 4.57
C TRP A 99 -8.26 5.00 4.33
N ASN A 100 -9.44 5.14 3.77
CA ASN A 100 -10.13 6.41 3.54
C ASN A 100 -11.54 6.35 4.13
N ILE A 101 -11.74 7.02 5.26
CA ILE A 101 -12.99 7.14 6.03
C ILE A 101 -13.66 5.80 6.37
N ASP A 102 -14.22 5.12 5.37
CA ASP A 102 -15.00 3.88 5.49
C ASP A 102 -14.56 2.75 4.54
N LYS A 103 -13.51 2.95 3.73
CA LYS A 103 -13.04 1.94 2.78
C LYS A 103 -11.53 1.93 2.59
N PHE A 104 -11.02 0.79 2.14
CA PHE A 104 -9.67 0.71 1.61
C PHE A 104 -9.62 1.24 0.18
N ILE A 105 -8.58 2.01 -0.10
CA ILE A 105 -8.24 2.46 -1.44
C ILE A 105 -6.79 2.08 -1.75
N VAL A 106 -6.55 1.81 -3.03
CA VAL A 106 -5.23 1.48 -3.53
C VAL A 106 -4.86 2.45 -4.62
N PHE A 107 -3.90 3.31 -4.32
CA PHE A 107 -3.36 4.24 -5.30
C PHE A 107 -2.35 3.54 -6.22
N VAL A 108 -2.58 3.64 -7.53
CA VAL A 108 -1.76 3.05 -8.58
C VAL A 108 -1.74 3.93 -9.83
N GLY A 109 -0.78 3.70 -10.72
CA GLY A 109 -0.72 4.34 -12.02
C GLY A 109 -1.46 3.54 -13.09
N GLN A 110 -1.56 4.09 -14.29
CA GLN A 110 -2.10 3.47 -15.50
C GLN A 110 -1.40 2.14 -15.85
N TRP A 111 -0.17 1.92 -15.38
CA TRP A 111 0.54 0.64 -15.52
C TRP A 111 -0.25 -0.56 -14.97
N ALA A 112 -1.15 -0.33 -13.99
CA ALA A 112 -1.94 -1.38 -13.37
C ALA A 112 -3.16 -1.82 -14.22
N LYS A 113 -3.69 -0.96 -15.10
CA LYS A 113 -4.87 -1.27 -15.93
C LYS A 113 -4.80 -2.61 -16.68
N PRO A 114 -3.72 -2.95 -17.40
CA PRO A 114 -3.66 -4.20 -18.14
C PRO A 114 -3.63 -5.46 -17.24
N ILE A 115 -3.36 -5.31 -15.94
CA ILE A 115 -3.23 -6.41 -14.97
C ILE A 115 -4.17 -6.24 -13.77
N GLU A 116 -5.19 -5.40 -13.87
CA GLU A 116 -6.00 -4.95 -12.74
C GLU A 116 -6.59 -6.11 -11.93
N SER A 117 -7.13 -7.13 -12.60
CA SER A 117 -7.72 -8.30 -11.92
C SER A 117 -6.68 -9.16 -11.19
N GLU A 118 -5.49 -9.32 -11.78
CA GLU A 118 -4.38 -10.06 -11.15
C GLU A 118 -3.88 -9.29 -9.93
N LEU A 119 -3.63 -7.99 -10.10
CA LEU A 119 -3.19 -7.10 -9.05
C LEU A 119 -4.22 -7.04 -7.91
N TYR A 120 -5.51 -7.05 -8.24
CA TYR A 120 -6.58 -7.04 -7.24
C TYR A 120 -6.43 -8.23 -6.27
N SER A 121 -6.36 -9.44 -6.81
CA SER A 121 -6.26 -10.66 -5.98
C SER A 121 -4.95 -10.73 -5.19
N MET A 122 -3.86 -10.21 -5.77
CA MET A 122 -2.58 -10.16 -5.07
C MET A 122 -2.63 -9.20 -3.87
N ILE A 123 -3.18 -8.00 -4.04
CA ILE A 123 -3.27 -7.01 -2.97
C ILE A 123 -4.25 -7.47 -1.89
N GLU A 124 -5.40 -8.03 -2.28
CA GLU A 124 -6.38 -8.60 -1.36
C GLU A 124 -5.71 -9.60 -0.39
N LYS A 125 -4.94 -10.54 -0.93
CA LYS A 125 -4.23 -11.56 -0.14
C LYS A 125 -3.07 -10.97 0.65
N GLU A 126 -2.24 -10.14 0.02
CA GLU A 126 -1.03 -9.61 0.64
C GLU A 126 -1.35 -8.66 1.80
N PHE A 127 -2.45 -7.91 1.72
CA PHE A 127 -2.83 -6.90 2.73
C PHE A 127 -4.04 -7.30 3.58
N ALA A 128 -4.55 -8.52 3.42
CA ALA A 128 -5.75 -9.02 4.10
C ALA A 128 -6.94 -8.05 3.98
N LEU A 129 -7.17 -7.54 2.77
CA LEU A 129 -8.22 -6.54 2.54
C LEU A 129 -9.55 -7.23 2.24
N PRO A 130 -10.65 -6.85 2.92
CA PRO A 130 -11.97 -7.41 2.64
C PRO A 130 -12.53 -6.92 1.29
N TYR A 131 -12.26 -5.66 0.95
CA TYR A 131 -12.63 -5.00 -0.29
C TYR A 131 -11.81 -3.71 -0.43
N PHE A 132 -11.51 -3.31 -1.65
CA PHE A 132 -10.92 -2.00 -1.94
C PHE A 132 -11.24 -1.51 -3.34
N GLU A 133 -10.98 -0.22 -3.56
CA GLU A 133 -11.06 0.40 -4.89
C GLU A 133 -9.69 0.87 -5.36
N PHE A 134 -9.40 0.71 -6.65
CA PHE A 134 -8.25 1.35 -7.26
C PHE A 134 -8.53 2.84 -7.48
N VAL A 135 -7.58 3.67 -7.07
CA VAL A 135 -7.56 5.11 -7.36
C VAL A 135 -6.37 5.36 -8.29
N TYR A 136 -6.68 5.64 -9.55
CA TYR A 136 -5.69 5.93 -10.58
C TYR A 136 -5.30 7.41 -10.54
N ASP A 137 -4.01 7.69 -10.36
CA ASP A 137 -3.48 9.05 -10.31
C ASP A 137 -2.08 9.12 -10.97
N GLU A 138 -1.82 10.21 -11.70
CA GLU A 138 -0.58 10.42 -12.48
C GLU A 138 0.67 10.33 -11.61
N HIS A 139 0.59 10.68 -10.32
CA HIS A 139 1.69 10.54 -9.37
C HIS A 139 2.27 9.11 -9.33
N TRP A 140 1.45 8.11 -9.65
CA TRP A 140 1.81 6.69 -9.61
C TRP A 140 2.16 6.11 -10.97
N ASP A 141 2.12 6.91 -12.03
CA ASP A 141 2.60 6.52 -13.34
C ASP A 141 4.13 6.37 -13.37
N LEU A 142 4.59 5.58 -14.33
CA LEU A 142 6.02 5.33 -14.51
C LEU A 142 6.72 6.60 -14.94
N GLY A 143 7.77 6.97 -14.20
CA GLY A 143 8.52 8.21 -14.40
C GLY A 143 7.90 9.45 -13.77
N HIS A 144 6.77 9.31 -13.08
CA HIS A 144 6.14 10.42 -12.36
C HIS A 144 6.43 10.30 -10.85
N GLY A 145 6.76 11.44 -10.23
CA GLY A 145 6.98 11.61 -8.79
C GLY A 145 5.99 12.61 -8.21
N TRP A 146 6.23 13.11 -6.99
CA TRP A 146 5.45 14.26 -6.49
C TRP A 146 5.81 15.48 -7.35
N SER A 147 4.80 16.25 -7.79
CA SER A 147 5.02 17.52 -8.47
C SER A 147 5.72 18.48 -7.49
N GLY A 148 7.03 18.67 -7.63
CA GLY A 148 7.84 19.51 -6.75
C GLY A 148 9.24 19.00 -6.43
N ASP A 149 9.58 17.76 -6.80
CA ASP A 149 10.92 17.17 -6.60
C ASP A 149 11.81 17.30 -7.87
N PHE A 150 11.87 18.50 -8.48
CA PHE A 150 12.87 18.86 -9.50
C PHE A 150 13.92 19.81 -8.94
#